data_AF-B1TCN4-F1
#
_entry.id   AF-B1TCN4-F1
#
_cell.length_a   1.000
_cell.length_b   1.000
_cell.length_c   1.000
_cell.angle_alpha   90.00
_cell.angle_beta   90.00
_cell.angle_gamma   90.00
#
_symmetry.space_group_name_H-M   'P 1'
#
loop_
_entity.id
_entity.type
_entity.pdbx_description
1 polymer ?
#
loop_
_entity_poly.entity_id
_entity_poly.type
_entity_poly.pdbx_seq_one_letter_code
_entity_poly.pdbx_strand_id
1 'polypeptide(L)'
;MRTPEEYEAGHLPGFLSTPGGQLVQETDHHAAVRGARIVLADDDGVRADMTASWLAQMGWDVRVVEPAGTAAFVERGQPPRDVPATPRVTEVSPATLAGWLKEAAAGEIAIVDVTTSANYVKRHIPGAWFVVRAQLRDALAAIPPAKRYVFTCGSSLLARFAADDARALLPASAAISVLTGGTAAWIDAGLPLEHGDTHLASPRIDRYRRPYEGTDNAAAAMQAYLDWEYGLVDQLKRDGTHHFRVI
;
A
#
# COMPACT_ATOMS: atom_id res chain seq x y z
N MET A 1 -10.89 3.24 -16.40
CA MET A 1 -10.49 4.40 -17.24
C MET A 1 -11.17 5.67 -16.80
N ARG A 2 -12.45 5.57 -16.47
CA ARG A 2 -13.28 6.62 -15.85
C ARG A 2 -12.78 7.01 -14.46
N THR A 3 -13.32 8.09 -13.88
CA THR A 3 -12.93 8.52 -12.53
C THR A 3 -13.35 7.49 -11.48
N PRO A 4 -12.74 7.50 -10.27
CA PRO A 4 -13.15 6.63 -9.18
C PRO A 4 -14.64 6.77 -8.83
N GLU A 5 -15.17 7.99 -8.87
CA GLU A 5 -16.58 8.28 -8.55
C GLU A 5 -17.53 7.67 -9.59
N GLU A 6 -17.20 7.80 -10.89
CA GLU A 6 -17.98 7.17 -11.96
C GLU A 6 -17.95 5.64 -11.88
N TYR A 7 -16.80 5.07 -11.50
CA TYR A 7 -16.67 3.64 -11.25
C TYR A 7 -17.55 3.18 -10.09
N GLU A 8 -17.46 3.85 -8.94
CA GLU A 8 -18.24 3.49 -7.75
C GLU A 8 -19.76 3.64 -7.95
N ALA A 9 -20.18 4.61 -8.77
CA ALA A 9 -21.58 4.81 -9.12
C ALA A 9 -22.17 3.65 -9.96
N GLY A 10 -21.34 2.99 -10.78
CA GLY A 10 -21.72 1.86 -11.62
C GLY A 10 -20.59 1.43 -12.55
N HIS A 11 -20.22 0.15 -12.60
CA HIS A 11 -19.17 -0.39 -13.47
C HIS A 11 -19.50 -1.78 -14.03
N LEU A 12 -18.76 -2.18 -15.07
CA LEU A 12 -18.87 -3.51 -15.67
C LEU A 12 -18.40 -4.59 -14.68
N PRO A 13 -19.05 -5.77 -14.66
CA PRO A 13 -18.64 -6.87 -13.80
C PRO A 13 -17.19 -7.31 -13.98
N GLY A 14 -16.47 -7.43 -12.87
CA GLY A 14 -15.07 -7.90 -12.86
C GLY A 14 -14.03 -6.89 -13.35
N PHE A 15 -14.43 -5.65 -13.65
CA PHE A 15 -13.48 -4.57 -13.97
C PHE A 15 -12.94 -3.91 -12.71
N LEU A 16 -11.66 -3.52 -12.76
CA LEU A 16 -11.02 -2.74 -11.71
C LEU A 16 -11.01 -1.25 -12.05
N SER A 17 -11.07 -0.41 -11.02
CA SER A 17 -10.91 1.04 -11.20
C SER A 17 -9.44 1.40 -11.42
N THR A 18 -9.14 1.91 -12.60
CA THR A 18 -7.85 2.55 -12.90
C THR A 18 -8.09 3.72 -13.86
N PRO A 19 -8.00 4.99 -13.39
CA PRO A 19 -8.14 6.15 -14.25
C PRO A 19 -7.11 6.14 -15.39
N GLY A 20 -7.53 6.54 -16.60
CA GLY A 20 -6.73 6.30 -17.81
C GLY A 20 -5.30 6.86 -17.76
N GLY A 21 -5.14 8.11 -17.34
CA GLY A 21 -3.82 8.72 -17.19
C GLY A 21 -2.91 8.00 -16.19
N GLN A 22 -3.48 7.52 -15.08
CA GLN A 22 -2.72 6.75 -14.08
C GLN A 22 -2.34 5.36 -14.59
N LEU A 23 -3.23 4.71 -15.37
CA LEU A 23 -2.88 3.44 -15.98
C LEU A 23 -1.70 3.57 -16.96
N VAL A 24 -1.62 4.66 -17.72
CA VAL A 24 -0.48 4.91 -18.62
C VAL A 24 0.78 5.23 -17.83
N GLN A 25 0.67 6.02 -16.76
CA GLN A 25 1.82 6.48 -15.98
C GLN A 25 2.42 5.38 -15.08
N GLU A 26 1.57 4.56 -14.46
CA GLU A 26 1.93 3.54 -13.47
C GLU A 26 1.46 2.14 -13.94
N THR A 27 1.65 1.82 -15.23
CA THR A 27 1.13 0.57 -15.82
C THR A 27 1.57 -0.68 -15.06
N ASP A 28 2.81 -0.71 -14.56
CA ASP A 28 3.40 -1.82 -13.82
C ASP A 28 2.69 -2.09 -12.48
N HIS A 29 2.07 -1.08 -11.86
CA HIS A 29 1.27 -1.26 -10.64
C HIS A 29 -0.01 -2.06 -10.89
N HIS A 30 -0.52 -2.05 -12.12
CA HIS A 30 -1.79 -2.67 -12.50
C HIS A 30 -1.64 -3.89 -13.41
N ALA A 31 -0.55 -3.94 -14.19
CA ALA A 31 -0.22 -5.01 -15.12
C ALA A 31 1.23 -5.45 -14.93
N ALA A 32 1.51 -6.12 -13.80
CA ALA A 32 2.85 -6.59 -13.46
C ALA A 32 3.37 -7.73 -14.37
N VAL A 33 2.48 -8.43 -15.09
CA VAL A 33 2.84 -9.53 -16.01
C VAL A 33 3.03 -8.97 -17.41
N ARG A 34 4.28 -8.74 -17.83
CA ARG A 34 4.59 -8.29 -19.19
C ARG A 34 4.08 -9.31 -20.22
N GLY A 35 3.38 -8.82 -21.25
CA GLY A 35 2.75 -9.66 -22.27
C GLY A 35 1.34 -10.15 -21.91
N ALA A 36 0.81 -9.80 -20.73
CA ALA A 36 -0.59 -9.99 -20.42
C ALA A 36 -1.50 -9.18 -21.34
N ARG A 37 -2.76 -9.64 -21.45
CA ARG A 37 -3.82 -8.90 -22.13
C ARG A 37 -4.45 -7.90 -21.17
N ILE A 38 -4.66 -6.68 -21.66
CA ILE A 38 -5.36 -5.61 -20.94
C ILE A 38 -6.69 -5.36 -21.65
N VAL A 39 -7.80 -5.37 -20.91
CA VAL A 39 -9.13 -5.04 -21.44
C VAL A 39 -9.61 -3.75 -20.78
N LEU A 40 -9.93 -2.75 -21.57
CA LEU A 40 -10.33 -1.42 -21.13
C LEU A 40 -11.81 -1.20 -21.42
N ALA A 41 -12.46 -0.40 -20.57
CA ALA A 41 -13.83 0.02 -20.76
C ALA A 41 -14.04 1.47 -20.31
N ASP A 42 -14.91 2.17 -21.03
CA ASP A 42 -15.49 3.45 -20.70
C ASP A 42 -16.98 3.47 -21.12
N ASP A 43 -17.62 4.61 -20.97
CA ASP A 43 -19.01 4.90 -21.36
C ASP A 43 -19.12 6.00 -22.42
N ASP A 44 -18.00 6.53 -22.91
CA ASP A 44 -17.94 7.65 -23.85
C ASP A 44 -17.22 7.33 -25.17
N GLY A 45 -16.58 6.17 -25.29
CA GLY A 45 -15.84 5.75 -26.48
C GLY A 45 -14.59 6.59 -26.73
N VAL A 46 -14.07 7.30 -25.72
CA VAL A 46 -12.89 8.17 -25.88
C VAL A 46 -11.79 7.78 -24.91
N ARG A 47 -12.11 7.64 -23.62
CA ARG A 47 -11.09 7.46 -22.57
C ARG A 47 -10.36 6.13 -22.69
N ALA A 48 -11.09 5.07 -23.02
CA ALA A 48 -10.56 3.73 -23.24
C ALA A 48 -9.73 3.68 -24.52
N ASP A 49 -10.22 4.24 -25.63
CA ASP A 49 -9.50 4.27 -26.92
C ASP A 49 -8.20 5.07 -26.82
N MET A 50 -8.25 6.27 -26.24
CA MET A 50 -7.06 7.10 -26.04
C MET A 50 -6.02 6.39 -25.18
N THR A 51 -6.44 5.75 -24.09
CA THR A 51 -5.50 4.99 -23.25
C THR A 51 -4.98 3.73 -23.94
N ALA A 52 -5.84 3.02 -24.68
CA ALA A 52 -5.45 1.85 -25.45
C ALA A 52 -4.37 2.22 -26.46
N SER A 53 -4.48 3.37 -27.12
CA SER A 53 -3.47 3.82 -28.07
C SER A 53 -2.08 3.96 -27.43
N TRP A 54 -1.98 4.45 -26.18
CA TRP A 54 -0.72 4.56 -25.45
C TRP A 54 -0.20 3.19 -25.00
N LEU A 55 -1.06 2.34 -24.45
CA LEU A 55 -0.67 0.98 -24.04
C LEU A 55 -0.18 0.14 -25.23
N ALA A 56 -0.85 0.24 -26.38
CA ALA A 56 -0.44 -0.43 -27.62
C ALA A 56 0.94 0.05 -28.09
N GLN A 57 1.18 1.37 -28.06
CA GLN A 57 2.49 1.96 -28.33
C GLN A 57 3.57 1.49 -27.33
N MET A 58 3.18 1.18 -26.09
CA MET A 58 4.03 0.56 -25.07
C MET A 58 4.12 -0.98 -25.18
N GLY A 59 3.64 -1.57 -26.28
CA GLY A 59 3.82 -3.00 -26.59
C GLY A 59 2.86 -3.97 -25.88
N TRP A 60 1.72 -3.49 -25.38
CA TRP A 60 0.69 -4.33 -24.73
C TRP A 60 -0.35 -4.89 -25.71
N ASP A 61 -0.84 -6.13 -25.49
CA ASP A 61 -2.07 -6.64 -26.14
C ASP A 61 -3.28 -6.02 -25.44
N VAL A 62 -3.76 -4.90 -25.97
CA VAL A 62 -4.87 -4.15 -25.41
C VAL A 62 -6.14 -4.31 -26.26
N ARG A 63 -7.28 -4.47 -25.58
CA ARG A 63 -8.61 -4.53 -26.19
C ARG A 63 -9.50 -3.50 -25.52
N VAL A 64 -10.38 -2.87 -26.30
CA VAL A 64 -11.42 -1.98 -25.79
C VAL A 64 -12.76 -2.69 -25.92
N VAL A 65 -13.54 -2.67 -24.84
CA VAL A 65 -14.92 -3.10 -24.87
C VAL A 65 -15.72 -2.04 -25.61
N GLU A 66 -16.41 -2.44 -26.68
CA GLU A 66 -17.34 -1.57 -27.38
C GLU A 66 -18.34 -0.96 -26.39
N PRO A 67 -18.61 0.36 -26.44
CA PRO A 67 -19.49 1.01 -25.48
C PRO A 67 -20.85 0.31 -25.39
N ALA A 68 -21.07 -0.40 -24.29
CA ALA A 68 -22.38 -0.93 -23.95
C ALA A 68 -23.21 0.21 -23.34
N GLY A 69 -24.52 0.23 -23.62
CA GLY A 69 -25.42 1.18 -22.96
C GLY A 69 -25.30 1.10 -21.42
N THR A 70 -25.70 2.17 -20.72
CA THR A 70 -25.56 2.30 -19.25
C THR A 70 -26.12 1.12 -18.45
N ALA A 71 -27.05 0.33 -19.02
CA ALA A 71 -27.57 -0.90 -18.45
C ALA A 71 -26.51 -1.99 -18.18
N ALA A 72 -25.33 -1.94 -18.81
CA ALA A 72 -24.25 -2.89 -18.56
C ALA A 72 -23.45 -2.60 -17.27
N PHE A 73 -23.56 -1.38 -16.72
CA PHE A 73 -22.77 -0.90 -15.58
C PHE A 73 -23.49 -1.22 -14.25
N VAL A 74 -23.53 -2.51 -13.91
CA VAL A 74 -24.39 -3.04 -12.84
C VAL A 74 -23.72 -3.17 -11.47
N GLU A 75 -22.39 -3.32 -11.41
CA GLU A 75 -21.67 -3.40 -10.14
C GLU A 75 -21.43 -2.01 -9.56
N ARG A 76 -21.41 -1.88 -8.23
CA ARG A 76 -21.29 -0.58 -7.52
C ARG A 76 -20.33 -0.68 -6.35
N GLY A 77 -19.74 0.46 -5.98
CA GLY A 77 -18.75 0.56 -4.92
C GLY A 77 -17.39 -0.05 -5.30
N GLN A 78 -16.55 -0.30 -4.31
CA GLN A 78 -15.27 -0.99 -4.50
C GLN A 78 -15.46 -2.48 -4.22
N PRO A 79 -15.08 -3.39 -5.13
CA PRO A 79 -15.13 -4.82 -4.85
C PRO A 79 -14.18 -5.17 -3.69
N PRO A 80 -14.49 -6.21 -2.90
CA PRO A 80 -13.56 -6.71 -1.90
C PRO A 80 -12.25 -7.13 -2.59
N ARG A 81 -11.12 -6.79 -1.98
CA ARG A 81 -9.81 -7.21 -2.50
C ARG A 81 -9.69 -8.72 -2.41
N ASP A 82 -9.27 -9.35 -3.51
CA ASP A 82 -8.84 -10.74 -3.48
C ASP A 82 -7.52 -10.81 -2.72
N VAL A 83 -7.56 -11.36 -1.51
CA VAL A 83 -6.44 -11.46 -0.59
C VAL A 83 -6.29 -12.91 -0.13
N PRO A 84 -5.06 -13.39 0.11
CA PRO A 84 -4.87 -14.72 0.67
C PRO A 84 -5.53 -14.85 2.03
N ALA A 85 -5.88 -16.09 2.39
CA ALA A 85 -6.41 -16.39 3.72
C ALA A 85 -5.48 -15.84 4.81
N THR A 86 -6.06 -15.11 5.77
CA THR A 86 -5.28 -14.49 6.83
C THR A 86 -4.92 -15.51 7.93
N PRO A 87 -3.71 -15.44 8.50
CA PRO A 87 -3.33 -16.31 9.61
C PRO A 87 -4.23 -16.14 10.82
N ARG A 88 -4.45 -17.22 11.57
CA ARG A 88 -5.16 -17.17 12.85
C ARG A 88 -4.26 -16.57 13.91
N VAL A 89 -4.72 -15.50 14.54
CA VAL A 89 -3.99 -14.76 15.57
C VAL A 89 -4.85 -14.59 16.81
N THR A 90 -4.20 -14.44 17.96
CA THR A 90 -4.87 -13.93 19.16
C THR A 90 -5.15 -12.44 18.95
N GLU A 91 -6.36 -12.00 19.24
CA GLU A 91 -6.76 -10.62 19.07
C GLU A 91 -6.93 -9.90 20.41
N VAL A 92 -6.73 -8.58 20.39
CA VAL A 92 -6.98 -7.69 21.53
C VAL A 92 -7.77 -6.48 21.07
N SER A 93 -8.77 -6.07 21.85
CA SER A 93 -9.54 -4.86 21.56
C SER A 93 -8.76 -3.58 21.89
N PRO A 94 -9.04 -2.44 21.23
CA PRO A 94 -8.45 -1.15 21.61
C PRO A 94 -8.64 -0.80 23.09
N ALA A 95 -9.83 -1.05 23.65
CA ALA A 95 -10.12 -0.77 25.05
C ALA A 95 -9.27 -1.62 26.01
N THR A 96 -9.10 -2.91 25.71
CA THR A 96 -8.25 -3.81 26.50
C THR A 96 -6.78 -3.39 26.43
N LEU A 97 -6.27 -3.09 25.23
CA LEU A 97 -4.90 -2.62 25.06
C LEU A 97 -4.67 -1.31 25.82
N ALA A 98 -5.60 -0.35 25.73
CA ALA A 98 -5.52 0.91 26.46
C ALA A 98 -5.52 0.71 27.98
N GLY A 99 -6.28 -0.25 28.50
CA GLY A 99 -6.22 -0.65 29.91
C GLY A 99 -4.84 -1.17 30.29
N TRP A 100 -4.31 -2.11 29.51
CA TRP A 100 -2.97 -2.66 29.74
C TRP A 100 -1.87 -1.59 29.75
N LEU A 101 -1.92 -0.63 28.82
CA LEU A 101 -0.89 0.44 28.75
C LEU A 101 -0.92 1.40 29.95
N LYS A 102 -2.05 1.51 30.67
CA LYS A 102 -2.13 2.32 31.90
C LYS A 102 -1.51 1.63 33.11
N GLU A 103 -1.59 0.30 33.14
CA GLU A 103 -1.16 -0.51 34.29
C GLU A 103 0.25 -1.10 34.11
N ALA A 104 0.69 -1.24 32.87
CA ALA A 104 1.95 -1.88 32.52
C ALA A 104 3.16 -1.14 33.08
N ALA A 105 4.10 -1.90 33.65
CA ALA A 105 5.42 -1.38 33.92
C ALA A 105 6.20 -1.15 32.61
N ALA A 106 7.22 -0.29 32.65
CA ALA A 106 8.10 -0.08 31.51
C ALA A 106 8.69 -1.42 31.01
N GLY A 107 8.61 -1.67 29.71
CA GLY A 107 9.12 -2.90 29.08
C GLY A 107 8.19 -4.12 29.18
N GLU A 108 6.98 -4.01 29.73
CA GLU A 108 6.05 -5.14 29.78
C GLU A 108 5.36 -5.41 28.43
N ILE A 109 5.08 -4.35 27.67
CA ILE A 109 4.34 -4.38 26.40
C ILE A 109 5.13 -3.63 25.33
N ALA A 110 5.31 -4.27 24.18
CA ALA A 110 5.80 -3.63 22.96
C ALA A 110 4.68 -3.60 21.91
N ILE A 111 4.37 -2.41 21.40
CA ILE A 111 3.43 -2.24 20.27
C ILE A 111 4.26 -2.16 19.01
N VAL A 112 3.97 -3.02 18.03
CA VAL A 112 4.69 -3.12 16.76
C VAL A 112 3.76 -2.63 15.66
N ASP A 113 4.03 -1.44 15.10
CA ASP A 113 3.24 -0.86 14.01
C ASP A 113 3.93 -1.13 12.66
N VAL A 114 3.28 -1.94 11.84
CA VAL A 114 3.74 -2.31 10.48
C VAL A 114 3.00 -1.55 9.38
N THR A 115 2.37 -0.40 9.70
CA THR A 115 1.86 0.54 8.69
C THR A 115 3.01 1.18 7.89
N THR A 116 2.72 1.97 6.86
CA THR A 116 3.76 2.73 6.14
C THR A 116 4.36 3.81 7.05
N SER A 117 5.65 4.13 6.91
CA SER A 117 6.30 5.14 7.74
C SER A 117 5.62 6.51 7.69
N ALA A 118 5.08 6.90 6.53
CA ALA A 118 4.32 8.13 6.38
C ALA A 118 3.05 8.15 7.26
N ASN A 119 2.32 7.04 7.33
CA ASN A 119 1.14 6.92 8.20
C ASN A 119 1.52 6.91 9.68
N TYR A 120 2.58 6.18 10.05
CA TYR A 120 3.09 6.18 11.42
C TYR A 120 3.46 7.61 11.87
N VAL A 121 4.28 8.31 11.08
CA VAL A 121 4.66 9.70 11.37
C VAL A 121 3.45 10.63 11.46
N LYS A 122 2.46 10.41 10.60
CA LYS A 122 1.21 11.19 10.64
C LYS A 122 0.45 10.98 11.94
N ARG A 123 0.33 9.75 12.43
CA ARG A 123 -0.29 9.38 13.71
C ARG A 123 -0.13 7.88 14.01
N HIS A 124 0.16 7.54 15.25
CA HIS A 124 0.28 6.16 15.72
C HIS A 124 -0.17 6.04 17.19
N ILE A 125 -0.24 4.80 17.68
CA ILE A 125 -0.54 4.52 19.09
C ILE A 125 0.67 4.94 19.94
N PRO A 126 0.50 5.66 21.06
CA PRO A 126 1.61 6.13 21.88
C PRO A 126 2.58 5.01 22.27
N GLY A 127 3.87 5.25 22.04
CA GLY A 127 4.95 4.30 22.33
C GLY A 127 5.13 3.17 21.31
N ALA A 128 4.32 3.10 20.24
CA ALA A 128 4.47 2.07 19.22
C ALA A 128 5.78 2.21 18.43
N TRP A 129 6.37 1.08 18.07
CA TRP A 129 7.58 0.98 17.26
C TRP A 129 7.21 0.78 15.80
N PHE A 130 7.66 1.68 14.92
CA PHE A 130 7.56 1.50 13.48
C PHE A 130 8.48 0.37 13.01
N VAL A 131 7.92 -0.58 12.24
CA VAL A 131 8.65 -1.74 11.73
C VAL A 131 8.30 -2.02 10.26
N VAL A 132 9.33 -2.22 9.44
CA VAL A 132 9.17 -2.76 8.08
C VAL A 132 9.13 -4.28 8.17
N ARG A 133 8.01 -4.90 7.76
CA ARG A 133 7.81 -6.37 7.86
C ARG A 133 8.95 -7.19 7.22
N ALA A 134 9.52 -6.72 6.11
CA ALA A 134 10.64 -7.40 5.45
C ALA A 134 11.93 -7.44 6.31
N GLN A 135 12.04 -6.57 7.32
CA GLN A 135 13.16 -6.48 8.26
C GLN A 135 12.74 -6.88 9.69
N LEU A 136 11.63 -7.62 9.83
CA LEU A 136 11.02 -7.91 11.13
C LEU A 136 11.99 -8.54 12.14
N ARG A 137 12.90 -9.41 11.70
CA ARG A 137 13.91 -10.03 12.57
C ARG A 137 14.81 -8.98 13.24
N ASP A 138 15.41 -8.11 12.44
CA ASP A 138 16.34 -7.09 12.94
C ASP A 138 15.61 -6.02 13.74
N ALA A 139 14.40 -5.66 13.31
CA ALA A 139 13.55 -4.71 14.01
C ALA A 139 13.12 -5.21 15.40
N LEU A 140 12.70 -6.48 15.51
CA LEU A 140 12.34 -7.08 16.80
C LEU A 140 13.55 -7.20 17.74
N ALA A 141 14.77 -7.37 17.21
CA ALA A 141 16.00 -7.37 17.99
C ALA A 141 16.38 -5.97 18.51
N ALA A 142 15.99 -4.91 17.80
CA ALA A 142 16.20 -3.52 18.21
C ALA A 142 15.17 -3.04 19.27
N ILE A 143 13.98 -3.65 19.31
CA ILE A 143 12.95 -3.34 20.31
C ILE A 143 13.35 -3.94 21.66
N PRO A 144 13.31 -3.18 22.78
CA PRO A 144 13.55 -3.72 24.11
C PRO A 144 12.67 -4.96 24.39
N PRO A 145 13.23 -6.05 24.94
CA PRO A 145 12.47 -7.27 25.19
C PRO A 145 11.21 -7.00 26.04
N ALA A 146 10.08 -7.54 25.60
CA ALA A 146 8.79 -7.40 26.27
C ALA A 146 8.15 -8.76 26.54
N LYS A 147 7.23 -8.81 27.51
CA LYS A 147 6.45 -10.02 27.77
C LYS A 147 5.31 -10.18 26.77
N ARG A 148 4.77 -9.06 26.28
CA ARG A 148 3.66 -9.02 25.35
C ARG A 148 3.98 -8.13 24.15
N TYR A 149 3.71 -8.65 22.96
CA TYR A 149 3.85 -7.94 21.70
C TYR A 149 2.46 -7.78 21.07
N VAL A 150 2.11 -6.55 20.72
CA VAL A 150 0.83 -6.21 20.11
C VAL A 150 1.11 -5.61 18.74
N PHE A 151 0.75 -6.35 17.69
CA PHE A 151 0.95 -5.93 16.31
C PHE A 151 -0.25 -5.11 15.84
N THR A 152 0.03 -4.00 15.17
CA THR A 152 -0.98 -3.15 14.54
C THR A 152 -0.52 -2.70 13.16
N CYS A 153 -1.48 -2.25 12.37
CA CYS A 153 -1.29 -1.46 11.15
C CYS A 153 -2.62 -0.70 10.94
N GLY A 154 -2.81 -0.02 9.80
CA GLY A 154 -4.04 0.74 9.55
C GLY A 154 -5.34 -0.02 9.88
N SER A 155 -5.50 -1.24 9.34
CA SER A 155 -6.73 -2.05 9.46
C SER A 155 -6.55 -3.43 10.10
N SER A 156 -5.40 -3.70 10.71
CA SER A 156 -4.92 -5.03 11.18
C SER A 156 -4.53 -6.05 10.09
N LEU A 157 -4.84 -5.82 8.80
CA LEU A 157 -4.62 -6.82 7.75
C LEU A 157 -3.15 -7.26 7.63
N LEU A 158 -2.22 -6.33 7.46
CA LEU A 158 -0.79 -6.63 7.37
C LEU A 158 -0.21 -7.11 8.71
N ALA A 159 -0.73 -6.56 9.82
CA ALA A 159 -0.32 -6.93 11.17
C ALA A 159 -0.56 -8.40 11.49
N ARG A 160 -1.63 -9.02 10.95
CA ARG A 160 -1.88 -10.46 11.10
C ARG A 160 -0.75 -11.32 10.57
N PHE A 161 -0.25 -10.99 9.40
CA PHE A 161 0.86 -11.71 8.80
C PHE A 161 2.18 -11.44 9.54
N ALA A 162 2.44 -10.19 9.94
CA ALA A 162 3.63 -9.86 10.72
C ALA A 162 3.65 -10.55 12.09
N ALA A 163 2.50 -10.64 12.77
CA ALA A 163 2.37 -11.35 14.03
C ALA A 163 2.60 -12.86 13.88
N ASP A 164 2.17 -13.45 12.76
CA ASP A 164 2.43 -14.86 12.46
C ASP A 164 3.92 -15.13 12.22
N ASP A 165 4.58 -14.30 11.40
CA ASP A 165 6.03 -14.35 11.18
C ASP A 165 6.81 -14.22 12.50
N ALA A 166 6.35 -13.34 13.41
CA ALA A 166 7.00 -13.06 14.69
C ALA A 166 7.01 -14.27 15.64
N ARG A 167 6.10 -15.24 15.49
CA ARG A 167 6.08 -16.46 16.33
C ARG A 167 7.38 -17.27 16.23
N ALA A 168 8.04 -17.22 15.08
CA ALA A 168 9.32 -17.89 14.85
C ALA A 168 10.55 -17.06 15.28
N LEU A 169 10.33 -15.77 15.60
CA LEU A 169 11.40 -14.80 15.90
C LEU A 169 11.46 -14.45 17.39
N LEU A 170 10.33 -14.52 18.09
CA LEU A 170 10.22 -14.20 19.51
C LEU A 170 10.30 -15.46 20.39
N PRO A 171 10.71 -15.32 21.66
CA PRO A 171 10.68 -16.44 22.61
C PRO A 171 9.28 -17.04 22.74
N ALA A 172 9.19 -18.36 22.97
CA ALA A 172 7.91 -19.05 23.15
C ALA A 172 7.08 -18.53 24.34
N SER A 173 7.72 -17.85 25.30
CA SER A 173 7.07 -17.20 26.43
C SER A 173 6.44 -15.85 26.10
N ALA A 174 6.72 -15.28 24.92
CA ALA A 174 6.18 -13.99 24.51
C ALA A 174 4.72 -14.12 24.06
N ALA A 175 3.83 -13.34 24.67
CA ALA A 175 2.43 -13.29 24.25
C ALA A 175 2.30 -12.39 23.01
N ILE A 176 1.93 -12.97 21.87
CA ILE A 176 1.73 -12.24 20.61
C ILE A 176 0.23 -12.06 20.36
N SER A 177 -0.18 -10.83 20.08
CA SER A 177 -1.56 -10.48 19.73
C SER A 177 -1.63 -9.43 18.63
N VAL A 178 -2.77 -9.34 17.95
CA VAL A 178 -3.05 -8.33 16.94
C VAL A 178 -4.18 -7.43 17.43
N LEU A 179 -4.01 -6.12 17.27
CA LEU A 179 -5.05 -5.15 17.59
C LEU A 179 -6.24 -5.30 16.63
N THR A 180 -7.41 -5.67 17.15
CA THR A 180 -8.64 -5.80 16.36
C THR A 180 -8.97 -4.46 15.68
N GLY A 181 -9.11 -4.48 14.35
CA GLY A 181 -9.38 -3.27 13.54
C GLY A 181 -8.18 -2.32 13.38
N GLY A 182 -7.04 -2.64 13.98
CA GLY A 182 -5.79 -1.88 13.85
C GLY A 182 -5.86 -0.47 14.44
N THR A 183 -4.96 0.39 13.97
CA THR A 183 -4.86 1.78 14.43
C THR A 183 -6.11 2.59 14.04
N ALA A 184 -6.85 2.21 12.99
CA ALA A 184 -8.14 2.82 12.67
C ALA A 184 -9.16 2.65 13.83
N ALA A 185 -9.34 1.42 14.32
CA ALA A 185 -10.25 1.17 15.45
C ALA A 185 -9.80 1.84 16.76
N TRP A 186 -8.49 2.00 16.96
CA TRP A 186 -7.95 2.79 18.07
C TRP A 186 -8.37 4.26 17.98
N ILE A 187 -8.28 4.85 16.78
CA ILE A 187 -8.71 6.23 16.50
C ILE A 187 -10.22 6.38 16.68
N ASP A 188 -11.01 5.45 16.15
CA ASP A 188 -12.48 5.47 16.25
C ASP A 188 -12.95 5.35 17.71
N ALA A 189 -12.16 4.69 18.57
CA ALA A 189 -12.40 4.62 20.01
C ALA A 189 -12.02 5.92 20.76
N GLY A 190 -11.52 6.96 20.07
CA GLY A 190 -11.13 8.23 20.67
C GLY A 190 -9.93 8.14 21.60
N LEU A 191 -9.08 7.11 21.43
CA LEU A 191 -7.92 6.88 22.28
C LEU A 191 -6.74 7.80 21.90
N PRO A 192 -5.81 8.08 22.84
CA PRO A 192 -4.70 9.00 22.60
C PRO A 192 -3.81 8.57 21.43
N LEU A 193 -3.23 9.55 20.73
CA LEU A 193 -2.33 9.35 19.60
C LEU A 193 -1.00 10.06 19.83
N GLU A 194 0.03 9.54 19.20
CA GLU A 194 1.34 10.15 19.08
C GLU A 194 1.65 10.46 17.61
N HIS A 195 2.52 11.42 17.36
CA HIS A 195 2.86 11.94 16.03
C HIS A 195 4.38 12.10 15.90
N GLY A 196 4.89 12.10 14.67
CA GLY A 196 6.31 12.24 14.40
C GLY A 196 7.04 10.91 14.34
N ASP A 197 8.37 10.99 14.23
CA ASP A 197 9.32 9.89 14.12
C ASP A 197 9.88 9.51 15.50
N THR A 198 9.02 8.98 16.37
CA THR A 198 9.33 8.74 17.79
C THR A 198 10.14 7.45 18.01
N HIS A 199 9.60 6.28 17.64
CA HIS A 199 10.26 4.98 17.84
C HIS A 199 10.42 4.23 16.51
N LEU A 200 11.56 4.40 15.86
CA LEU A 200 11.88 3.73 14.59
C LEU A 200 12.75 2.49 14.82
N ALA A 201 12.15 1.30 14.79
CA ALA A 201 12.89 0.03 14.81
C ALA A 201 13.34 -0.42 13.40
N SER A 202 12.88 0.25 12.35
CA SER A 202 13.35 0.07 10.98
C SER A 202 13.64 1.41 10.31
N PRO A 203 14.61 1.49 9.38
CA PRO A 203 14.81 2.66 8.54
C PRO A 203 13.59 2.91 7.65
N ARG A 204 13.31 4.19 7.35
CA ARG A 204 12.18 4.63 6.54
C ARG A 204 12.48 4.51 5.04
N ILE A 205 12.63 3.29 4.57
CA ILE A 205 12.93 2.95 3.17
C ILE A 205 11.73 2.33 2.44
N ASP A 206 10.54 2.39 3.04
CA ASP A 206 9.31 1.79 2.55
C ASP A 206 8.63 2.61 1.44
N ARG A 207 9.10 3.83 1.17
CA ARG A 207 8.59 4.69 0.10
C ARG A 207 9.75 5.41 -0.59
N TYR A 208 9.82 5.31 -1.92
CA TYR A 208 10.68 6.17 -2.71
C TYR A 208 10.16 7.61 -2.65
N ARG A 209 11.03 8.55 -2.26
CA ARG A 209 10.71 9.99 -2.27
C ARG A 209 10.78 10.49 -3.70
N ARG A 210 9.64 10.45 -4.40
CA ARG A 210 9.47 10.91 -5.78
C ARG A 210 9.78 12.42 -5.87
N PRO A 211 10.82 12.84 -6.61
CA PRO A 211 11.22 14.26 -6.69
C PRO A 211 10.14 15.19 -7.29
N TYR A 212 9.19 14.61 -8.02
CA TYR A 212 8.07 15.29 -8.67
C TYR A 212 6.78 15.32 -7.82
N GLU A 213 6.80 14.80 -6.59
CA GLU A 213 5.67 14.87 -5.65
C GLU A 213 5.95 15.83 -4.49
N GLY A 214 4.98 16.69 -4.16
CA GLY A 214 5.09 17.66 -3.07
C GLY A 214 5.90 18.90 -3.44
N THR A 215 6.15 19.77 -2.46
CA THR A 215 6.80 21.07 -2.66
C THR A 215 8.08 21.24 -1.82
N ASP A 216 8.52 20.18 -1.15
CA ASP A 216 9.61 20.18 -0.15
C ASP A 216 10.87 19.45 -0.61
N ASN A 217 10.91 19.01 -1.88
CA ASN A 217 12.12 18.43 -2.47
C ASN A 217 13.20 19.50 -2.70
N ALA A 218 14.47 19.12 -2.59
CA ALA A 218 15.57 20.01 -2.92
C ALA A 218 15.63 20.22 -4.44
N ALA A 219 15.93 21.46 -4.88
CA ALA A 219 16.04 21.79 -6.30
C ALA A 219 17.03 20.88 -7.06
N ALA A 220 18.14 20.50 -6.43
CA ALA A 220 19.10 19.58 -7.02
C ALA A 220 18.52 18.17 -7.28
N ALA A 221 17.61 17.69 -6.43
CA ALA A 221 16.95 16.40 -6.62
C ALA A 221 15.92 16.46 -7.77
N MET A 222 15.21 17.58 -7.91
CA MET A 222 14.33 17.81 -9.06
C MET A 222 15.14 17.89 -10.36
N GLN A 223 16.26 18.61 -10.37
CA GLN A 223 17.13 18.69 -11.55
C GLN A 223 17.69 17.32 -11.92
N ALA A 224 18.19 16.55 -10.94
CA ALA A 224 18.71 15.21 -11.19
C ALA A 224 17.64 14.26 -11.74
N TYR A 225 16.37 14.43 -11.36
CA TYR A 225 15.26 13.69 -11.94
C TYR A 225 15.06 14.00 -13.43
N LEU A 226 15.10 15.29 -13.81
CA LEU A 226 15.02 15.70 -15.22
C LEU A 226 16.22 15.18 -16.04
N ASP A 227 17.42 15.26 -15.47
CA ASP A 227 18.64 14.76 -16.12
C ASP A 227 18.57 13.23 -16.33
N TRP A 228 17.96 12.51 -15.37
CA TRP A 228 17.69 11.08 -15.49
C TRP A 228 16.67 10.78 -16.60
N GLU A 229 15.55 11.51 -16.66
CA GLU A 229 14.53 11.35 -17.70
C GLU A 229 15.11 11.58 -19.11
N TYR A 230 15.98 12.57 -19.27
CA TYR A 230 16.67 12.85 -20.53
C TYR A 230 17.47 11.64 -21.03
N GLY A 231 18.09 10.89 -20.13
CA GLY A 231 18.90 9.71 -20.45
C GLY A 231 18.09 8.43 -20.71
N LEU A 232 16.77 8.42 -20.54
CA LEU A 232 15.96 7.20 -20.63
C LEU A 232 15.93 6.59 -22.04
N VAL A 233 15.90 7.40 -23.09
CA VAL A 233 15.85 6.89 -24.48
C VAL A 233 17.09 6.06 -24.81
N ASP A 234 18.26 6.49 -24.35
CA ASP A 234 19.50 5.73 -24.57
C ASP A 234 19.61 4.51 -23.66
N GLN A 235 18.94 4.51 -22.49
CA GLN A 235 18.77 3.30 -21.69
C GLN A 235 17.86 2.29 -22.40
N LEU A 236 16.73 2.73 -22.98
CA LEU A 236 15.82 1.87 -23.75
C LEU A 236 16.53 1.20 -24.94
N LYS A 237 17.34 1.96 -25.69
CA LYS A 237 18.13 1.41 -26.81
C LYS A 237 19.12 0.33 -26.36
N ARG A 238 19.72 0.49 -25.18
CA ARG A 238 20.67 -0.48 -24.62
C ARG A 238 19.98 -1.73 -24.10
N ASP A 239 18.81 -1.57 -23.49
CA ASP A 239 17.98 -2.68 -23.03
C ASP A 239 17.46 -3.52 -24.20
N GLY A 240 16.83 -2.87 -25.18
CA GLY A 240 16.39 -3.51 -26.42
C GLY A 240 15.19 -4.47 -26.27
N THR A 241 14.51 -4.51 -25.12
CA THR A 241 13.39 -5.43 -24.86
C THR A 241 12.03 -4.73 -24.67
N HIS A 242 11.99 -3.41 -24.81
CA HIS A 242 10.78 -2.62 -24.57
C HIS A 242 9.65 -2.86 -25.59
N HIS A 243 9.97 -3.16 -26.85
CA HIS A 243 8.99 -3.32 -27.95
C HIS A 243 8.08 -2.09 -28.20
N PHE A 244 8.49 -0.91 -27.72
CA PHE A 244 7.74 0.32 -27.91
C PHE A 244 7.78 0.81 -29.36
N ARG A 245 6.69 1.41 -29.81
CA ARG A 245 6.54 2.04 -31.13
C ARG A 245 5.67 3.29 -30.98
N VAL A 246 6.05 4.38 -31.64
CA VAL A 246 5.22 5.59 -31.76
C VAL A 246 4.56 5.57 -33.14
N ILE A 247 3.25 5.85 -33.19
CA ILE A 247 2.44 5.85 -34.43
C ILE A 247 2.41 7.19 -35.14
#